data_AF-A0A1M5D0B6-F1
#
_entry.id   AF-A0A1M5D0B6-F1
#
_cell.length_a   1.000
_cell.length_b   1.000
_cell.length_c   1.000
_cell.angle_alpha   90.00
_cell.angle_beta   90.00
_cell.angle_gamma   90.00
#
_symmetry.space_group_name_H-M   'P 1'
#
loop_
_entity.id
_entity.type
_entity.pdbx_description
1 polymer ?
#
loop_
_entity_poly.entity_id
_entity_poly.type
_entity_poly.pdbx_seq_one_letter_code
_entity_poly.pdbx_strand_id
1 'polypeptide(L)'
;MRSSDLPLFAWQPPRQTIPFPARSRIGHARKVALQMAKARTQNEATWAYTRACDSFVAQMRKAGIAEHEIERQLADFSRAIYGQCLSEHAAWVPTLPEHASYHRSPDGAA
;
A
#
# COMPACT_ATOMS: atom_id res chain seq x y z
N MET A 1 43.44 0.36 -26.92
CA MET A 1 42.01 0.70 -26.69
C MET A 1 41.63 0.19 -25.32
N ARG A 2 41.09 1.03 -24.44
CA ARG A 2 40.57 0.55 -23.15
C ARG A 2 39.16 0.01 -23.42
N SER A 3 38.78 -1.11 -22.80
CA SER A 3 37.48 -1.77 -23.05
C SER A 3 36.25 -0.87 -22.84
N SER A 4 36.40 0.28 -22.18
CA SER A 4 35.36 1.28 -21.93
C SER A 4 34.97 2.14 -23.15
N ASP A 5 35.70 2.08 -24.26
CA ASP A 5 35.46 2.94 -25.44
C ASP A 5 34.47 2.35 -26.46
N LEU A 6 33.88 1.18 -26.20
CA LEU A 6 32.92 0.56 -27.10
C LEU A 6 31.49 1.01 -26.74
N PRO A 7 30.70 1.52 -27.70
CA PRO A 7 29.38 2.12 -27.44
C PRO A 7 28.39 1.17 -26.78
N LEU A 8 28.55 -0.14 -26.96
CA LEU A 8 27.73 -1.16 -26.29
C LEU A 8 27.95 -1.19 -24.77
N PHE A 9 29.17 -0.93 -24.30
CA PHE A 9 29.49 -0.93 -22.86
C PHE A 9 29.15 0.41 -22.18
N ALA A 10 28.89 1.47 -22.96
CA ALA A 10 28.43 2.76 -22.47
C ALA A 10 26.89 2.90 -22.44
N TRP A 11 26.16 1.94 -22.99
CA TRP A 11 24.71 1.97 -23.04
C TRP A 11 24.10 1.77 -21.63
N GLN A 12 23.42 2.79 -21.12
CA GLN A 12 22.59 2.70 -19.93
C GLN A 12 21.11 2.73 -20.35
N PRO A 13 20.45 1.57 -20.52
CA PRO A 13 19.04 1.57 -20.86
C PRO A 13 18.23 2.18 -19.72
N PRO A 14 17.11 2.86 -20.00
CA PRO A 14 16.16 3.27 -18.98
C PRO A 14 15.74 2.06 -18.15
N ARG A 15 16.01 2.08 -16.84
CA ARG A 15 15.60 1.03 -15.90
C ARG A 15 14.37 1.52 -15.15
N GLN A 16 13.24 0.88 -15.38
CA GLN A 16 12.03 1.15 -14.61
C GLN A 16 11.85 0.05 -13.56
N THR A 17 11.82 0.43 -12.29
CA THR A 17 11.41 -0.50 -11.23
C THR A 17 9.90 -0.71 -11.34
N ILE A 18 9.48 -1.94 -11.61
CA ILE A 18 8.06 -2.33 -11.65
C ILE A 18 7.72 -2.97 -10.30
N PRO A 19 7.15 -2.24 -9.32
CA PRO A 19 6.72 -2.84 -8.07
C PRO A 19 5.57 -3.79 -8.35
N PHE A 20 5.57 -4.96 -7.69
CA PHE A 20 4.47 -5.91 -7.83
C PHE A 20 3.14 -5.25 -7.41
N PRO A 21 2.10 -5.25 -8.27
CA PRO A 21 0.92 -4.41 -8.10
C PRO A 21 0.16 -4.74 -6.82
N ALA A 22 -0.34 -3.71 -6.12
CA ALA A 22 -1.02 -3.84 -4.83
C ALA A 22 -2.16 -4.87 -4.85
N ARG A 23 -2.98 -4.85 -5.91
CA ARG A 23 -4.12 -5.77 -6.10
C ARG A 23 -3.73 -7.24 -6.14
N SER A 24 -2.51 -7.54 -6.59
CA SER A 24 -2.02 -8.92 -6.68
C SER A 24 -1.40 -9.41 -5.37
N ARG A 25 -1.22 -8.54 -4.35
CA ARG A 25 -0.63 -8.89 -3.04
C ARG A 25 -1.63 -9.55 -2.07
N ILE A 26 -2.49 -10.42 -2.58
CA ILE A 26 -3.56 -11.07 -1.82
C ILE A 26 -3.03 -11.81 -0.60
N GLY A 27 -1.91 -12.53 -0.72
CA GLY A 27 -1.30 -13.25 0.41
C GLY A 27 -0.88 -12.31 1.56
N HIS A 28 -0.36 -11.13 1.25
CA HIS A 28 -0.03 -10.13 2.27
C HIS A 28 -1.29 -9.52 2.87
N ALA A 29 -2.25 -9.14 2.03
CA ALA A 29 -3.54 -8.62 2.49
C ALA A 29 -4.25 -9.62 3.44
N ARG A 30 -4.26 -10.90 3.08
CA ARG A 30 -4.82 -11.99 3.90
C ARG A 30 -4.10 -12.14 5.23
N LYS A 31 -2.75 -12.07 5.23
CA LYS A 31 -1.97 -12.13 6.47
C LYS A 31 -2.35 -11.00 7.42
N VAL A 32 -2.51 -9.78 6.92
CA VAL A 32 -2.95 -8.62 7.71
C VAL A 32 -4.37 -8.82 8.21
N ALA A 33 -5.29 -9.26 7.35
CA ALA A 33 -6.67 -9.55 7.73
C ALA A 33 -6.75 -10.60 8.85
N LEU A 34 -5.94 -11.67 8.80
CA LEU A 34 -5.84 -12.66 9.87
C LEU A 34 -5.30 -12.07 11.19
N GLN A 35 -4.37 -11.11 11.12
CA GLN A 35 -3.90 -10.40 12.31
C GLN A 35 -5.00 -9.52 12.90
N MET A 36 -5.76 -8.82 12.06
CA MET A 36 -6.89 -8.00 12.48
C MET A 36 -8.04 -8.85 13.05
N ALA A 37 -8.32 -10.02 12.47
CA ALA A 37 -9.33 -10.94 12.96
C ALA A 37 -8.97 -11.52 14.34
N LYS A 38 -7.67 -11.69 14.62
CA LYS A 38 -7.17 -12.19 15.92
C LYS A 38 -6.99 -11.08 16.96
N ALA A 39 -7.11 -9.82 16.58
CA ALA A 39 -6.91 -8.69 17.48
C ALA A 39 -8.00 -8.65 18.56
N ARG A 40 -7.58 -8.52 19.82
CA ARG A 40 -8.48 -8.43 20.97
C ARG A 40 -9.09 -7.05 21.12
N THR A 41 -8.41 -6.03 20.60
CA THR A 41 -8.83 -4.63 20.70
C THR A 41 -8.77 -3.94 19.34
N GLN A 42 -9.57 -2.89 19.18
CA GLN A 42 -9.52 -2.04 17.99
C GLN A 42 -8.13 -1.41 17.78
N ASN A 43 -7.42 -1.11 18.86
CA ASN A 43 -6.08 -0.54 18.81
C ASN A 43 -5.06 -1.53 18.23
N GLU A 44 -5.13 -2.80 18.62
CA GLU A 44 -4.28 -3.87 18.05
C GLU A 44 -4.55 -4.05 16.55
N ALA A 45 -5.83 -4.06 16.15
CA ALA A 45 -6.21 -4.17 14.74
C ALA A 45 -5.73 -2.97 13.92
N THR A 46 -5.93 -1.76 14.45
CA THR A 46 -5.46 -0.50 13.83
C THR A 46 -3.96 -0.52 13.67
N TRP A 47 -3.22 -0.94 14.71
CA TRP A 47 -1.76 -1.03 14.64
C TRP A 47 -1.29 -2.04 13.59
N ALA A 48 -1.92 -3.21 13.49
CA ALA A 48 -1.59 -4.21 12.46
C ALA A 48 -1.79 -3.66 11.04
N TYR A 49 -2.91 -2.96 10.82
CA TYR A 49 -3.22 -2.30 9.56
C TYR A 49 -2.21 -1.19 9.23
N THR A 50 -2.01 -0.22 10.15
CA THR A 50 -1.10 0.90 9.95
C THR A 50 0.32 0.43 9.66
N ARG A 51 0.82 -0.56 10.43
CA ARG A 51 2.15 -1.13 10.21
C ARG A 51 2.30 -1.76 8.82
N ALA A 52 1.27 -2.43 8.31
CA ALA A 52 1.28 -3.00 6.97
C ALA A 52 1.31 -1.92 5.89
N CYS A 53 0.51 -0.86 6.05
CA CYS A 53 0.48 0.31 5.17
C CYS A 53 1.83 1.05 5.14
N ASP A 54 2.41 1.32 6.31
CA ASP A 54 3.71 2.01 6.42
C ASP A 54 4.82 1.20 5.76
N SER A 55 4.85 -0.12 6.00
CA SER A 55 5.82 -1.00 5.35
C SER A 55 5.65 -1.03 3.83
N PHE A 56 4.41 -0.97 3.33
CA PHE A 56 4.10 -0.94 1.91
C PHE A 56 4.58 0.36 1.25
N VAL A 57 4.25 1.50 1.86
CA VAL A 57 4.69 2.84 1.42
C VAL A 57 6.22 2.93 1.44
N ALA A 58 6.87 2.51 2.51
CA ALA A 58 8.33 2.54 2.63
C ALA A 58 9.01 1.71 1.53
N GLN A 59 8.45 0.54 1.18
CA GLN A 59 8.97 -0.27 0.09
C GLN A 59 8.88 0.45 -1.27
N MET A 60 7.75 1.10 -1.56
CA MET A 60 7.56 1.81 -2.84
C MET A 60 8.42 3.07 -2.92
N ARG A 61 8.57 3.83 -1.82
CA ARG A 61 9.51 4.96 -1.76
C ARG A 61 10.94 4.51 -2.02
N LYS A 62 11.37 3.39 -1.40
CA LYS A 62 12.69 2.79 -1.65
C LYS A 62 12.86 2.34 -3.11
N ALA A 63 11.78 1.94 -3.78
CA ALA A 63 11.78 1.57 -5.19
C ALA A 63 11.77 2.78 -6.16
N GLY A 64 11.70 4.01 -5.64
CA GLY A 64 11.70 5.24 -6.45
C GLY A 64 10.35 5.54 -7.11
N ILE A 65 9.26 5.03 -6.55
CA ILE A 65 7.90 5.26 -7.07
C ILE A 65 7.42 6.66 -6.67
N ALA A 66 6.77 7.36 -7.59
CA ALA A 66 6.23 8.69 -7.35
C ALA A 66 5.12 8.68 -6.29
N GLU A 67 5.00 9.74 -5.48
CA GLU A 67 4.08 9.77 -4.34
C GLU A 67 2.61 9.60 -4.75
N HIS A 68 2.16 10.21 -5.84
CA HIS A 68 0.79 10.04 -6.35
C HIS A 68 0.48 8.58 -6.75
N GLU A 69 1.49 7.85 -7.24
CA GLU A 69 1.36 6.44 -7.56
C GLU A 69 1.32 5.59 -6.29
N ILE A 70 2.13 5.94 -5.28
CA ILE A 70 2.11 5.32 -3.96
C ILE A 70 0.72 5.45 -3.31
N GLU A 71 0.12 6.63 -3.34
CA GLU A 71 -1.23 6.87 -2.81
C GLU A 71 -2.27 5.98 -3.50
N ARG A 72 -2.23 5.90 -4.84
CA ARG A 72 -3.14 5.03 -5.61
C ARG A 72 -2.96 3.56 -5.24
N GLN A 73 -1.72 3.09 -5.18
CA GLN A 73 -1.39 1.71 -4.83
C GLN A 73 -1.76 1.39 -3.37
N LEU A 74 -1.60 2.35 -2.46
CA LEU A 74 -1.98 2.20 -1.06
C LEU A 74 -3.50 2.04 -0.93
N ALA A 75 -4.29 2.85 -1.64
CA ALA A 75 -5.73 2.71 -1.66
C ALA A 75 -6.17 1.33 -2.18
N ASP A 76 -5.53 0.81 -3.22
CA ASP A 76 -5.77 -0.54 -3.73
C ASP A 76 -5.36 -1.63 -2.72
N PHE A 77 -4.26 -1.44 -1.99
CA PHE A 77 -3.84 -2.37 -0.94
C PHE A 77 -4.82 -2.38 0.24
N SER A 78 -5.30 -1.21 0.66
CA SER A 78 -6.33 -1.09 1.70
C SER A 78 -7.63 -1.78 1.31
N ARG A 79 -8.07 -1.66 0.05
CA ARG A 79 -9.23 -2.41 -0.47
C ARG A 79 -9.02 -3.92 -0.46
N ALA A 80 -7.81 -4.37 -0.83
CA ALA A 80 -7.47 -5.78 -0.77
C ALA A 80 -7.52 -6.31 0.67
N ILE A 81 -6.97 -5.57 1.65
CA ILE A 81 -7.07 -5.94 3.07
C ILE A 81 -8.52 -5.98 3.52
N TYR A 82 -9.31 -4.96 3.20
CA TYR A 82 -10.73 -4.90 3.55
C TYR A 82 -11.50 -6.13 3.04
N GLY A 83 -11.34 -6.49 1.76
CA GLY A 83 -11.99 -7.67 1.19
C GLY A 83 -11.56 -8.98 1.87
N GLN A 84 -10.30 -9.09 2.29
CA GLN A 84 -9.81 -10.23 3.06
C GLN A 84 -10.35 -10.23 4.50
N CYS A 85 -10.47 -9.07 5.17
CA CYS A 85 -11.10 -8.97 6.49
C CYS A 85 -12.55 -9.45 6.46
N LEU A 86 -13.30 -9.10 5.42
CA LEU A 86 -14.66 -9.62 5.22
C LEU A 86 -14.67 -11.14 5.05
N SER A 87 -13.73 -11.67 4.26
CA SER A 87 -13.62 -13.12 3.99
C SER A 87 -13.23 -13.92 5.24
N GLU A 88 -12.41 -13.34 6.12
CA GLU A 88 -11.95 -13.95 7.37
C GLU A 88 -12.86 -13.62 8.56
N HIS A 89 -14.02 -12.99 8.33
CA HIS A 89 -14.98 -12.55 9.36
C HIS A 89 -14.34 -11.75 10.50
N ALA A 90 -13.39 -10.87 10.18
CA ALA A 90 -12.71 -10.06 11.17
C ALA A 90 -13.68 -9.10 11.87
N ALA A 91 -13.60 -9.01 13.19
CA ALA A 91 -14.39 -8.04 13.98
C ALA A 91 -14.01 -6.58 13.68
N TRP A 92 -12.80 -6.36 13.16
CA TRP A 92 -12.24 -5.05 12.86
C TRP A 92 -11.91 -4.96 11.38
N VAL A 93 -12.41 -3.92 10.71
CA VAL A 93 -12.17 -3.64 9.29
C VAL A 93 -11.52 -2.27 9.13
N PRO A 94 -10.59 -2.10 8.17
CA PRO A 94 -9.98 -0.80 7.93
C PRO A 94 -10.99 0.15 7.28
N THR A 95 -10.95 1.43 7.67
CA THR A 95 -11.70 2.49 6.99
C THR A 95 -11.08 2.76 5.62
N LEU A 96 -11.84 2.55 4.56
CA LEU A 96 -11.38 2.83 3.21
C LEU A 96 -11.34 4.35 2.94
N PRO A 97 -10.40 4.84 2.11
CA PRO A 97 -10.27 6.28 1.81
C PRO A 97 -11.55 6.93 1.28
N GLU A 98 -12.37 6.16 0.54
CA GLU A 98 -13.67 6.59 0.00
C GLU A 98 -14.72 6.92 1.08
N HIS A 99 -14.57 6.40 2.30
CA HIS A 99 -15.43 6.72 3.43
C HIS A 99 -14.91 7.87 4.30
N ALA A 100 -13.65 8.28 4.13
CA ALA A 100 -13.06 9.38 4.91
C ALA A 100 -13.58 10.76 4.46
N SER A 101 -14.06 10.88 3.23
CA SER A 101 -14.48 12.16 2.62
C SER A 101 -15.86 12.67 3.07
N TYR A 102 -16.68 11.85 3.74
CA TYR A 102 -18.02 12.25 4.19
C TYR A 102 -18.03 13.04 5.50
N HIS A 103 -16.91 13.15 6.21
CA HIS A 103 -16.81 13.85 7.50
C HIS A 103 -16.28 15.29 7.42
N ARG A 104 -16.08 15.85 6.23
CA ARG A 104 -15.76 17.28 6.08
C ARG A 104 -17.08 18.08 6.09
N SER A 105 -17.54 18.48 7.28
CA SER A 105 -18.66 19.42 7.42
C SER A 105 -18.43 20.68 6.57
N PRO A 106 -19.45 21.18 5.85
CA PRO A 106 -19.39 22.45 5.15
C PRO A 106 -19.76 23.57 6.14
N ASP A 107 -18.96 23.79 7.19
CA ASP A 107 -19.16 24.93 8.08
C ASP A 107 -17.89 25.78 8.13
N GLY A 108 -17.98 26.90 7.42
CA GLY A 108 -16.95 27.92 7.31
C GLY A 108 -17.32 28.97 6.26
N ALA A 109 -18.61 29.27 6.11
CA ALA A 109 -19.11 30.43 5.39
C ALA A 109 -19.67 31.42 6.43
N ALA A 110 -18.85 32.39 6.83
CA ALA A 110 -19.22 33.73 7.30
C ALA A 110 -17.95 34.56 7.50
#